data_AF-A0A9Q1CB16-F1
#
_entry.id   AF-A0A9Q1CB16-F1
#
_cell.length_a   1.000
_cell.length_b   1.000
_cell.length_c   1.000
_cell.angle_alpha   90.00
_cell.angle_beta   90.00
_cell.angle_gamma   90.00
#
_symmetry.space_group_name_H-M   'P 1'
#
loop_
_entity.id
_entity.type
_entity.pdbx_description
1 polymer ?
#
loop_
_entity_poly.entity_id
_entity_poly.type
_entity_poly.pdbx_seq_one_letter_code
_entity_poly.pdbx_strand_id
1 'polypeptide(L)'
;MSQRLPEVTRGKIAKTYYRWCHYSTLHRRQVKVFRENLIISTVMSSDRFEPLVESLERFVENTRQLGIIVSDFRQQGQPTINQKLHSLVTGLQDLDKCKSCLQDAQVPLELIYQYVDRGRNPQLYTKDCMERAVAKNEHVKGKIEAFKKFKLALINELSNVFPEETQKYKALKSRENNT
;
A
#
# COMPACT_ATOMS: atom_id res chain seq x y z
N MET A 1 -43.98 -22.10 -23.91
CA MET A 1 -43.53 -21.03 -24.83
C MET A 1 -42.19 -20.51 -24.33
N SER A 2 -41.08 -21.06 -24.83
CA SER A 2 -39.73 -20.62 -24.48
C SER A 2 -39.18 -19.81 -25.66
N GLN A 3 -39.30 -18.48 -25.59
CA GLN A 3 -38.77 -17.60 -26.64
C GLN A 3 -37.25 -17.52 -26.50
N ARG A 4 -36.53 -18.09 -27.48
CA ARG A 4 -35.08 -17.94 -27.61
C ARG A 4 -34.76 -16.48 -27.91
N LEU A 5 -33.95 -15.85 -27.05
CA LEU A 5 -33.36 -14.55 -27.29
C LEU A 5 -32.58 -14.53 -28.64
N PRO A 6 -32.71 -13.48 -29.47
CA PRO A 6 -32.03 -13.37 -30.75
C PRO A 6 -30.50 -13.45 -30.60
N GLU A 7 -29.81 -14.08 -31.58
CA GLU A 7 -28.35 -14.33 -31.52
C GLU A 7 -27.51 -13.06 -31.33
N VAL A 8 -27.94 -11.93 -31.88
CA VAL A 8 -27.27 -10.63 -31.76
C VAL A 8 -27.18 -10.16 -30.29
N THR A 9 -28.17 -10.51 -29.48
CA THR A 9 -28.22 -10.17 -28.05
C THR A 9 -27.31 -11.08 -27.23
N ARG A 10 -27.18 -12.36 -27.62
CA ARG A 10 -26.27 -13.33 -26.97
C ARG A 10 -24.80 -12.94 -27.13
N GLY A 11 -24.39 -12.46 -28.31
CA GLY A 11 -23.02 -12.00 -28.55
C GLY A 11 -22.62 -10.77 -27.72
N LYS A 12 -23.56 -9.85 -27.48
CA LYS A 12 -23.33 -8.66 -26.63
C LYS A 12 -23.25 -9.04 -25.15
N ILE A 13 -24.14 -9.91 -24.66
CA ILE A 13 -24.12 -10.39 -23.28
C ILE A 13 -22.84 -11.19 -23.01
N ALA A 14 -22.45 -12.09 -23.92
CA ALA A 14 -21.20 -12.85 -23.83
C ALA A 14 -19.97 -11.94 -23.78
N LYS A 15 -19.85 -10.94 -24.68
CA LYS A 15 -18.74 -9.98 -24.64
C LYS A 15 -18.67 -9.21 -23.33
N THR A 16 -19.82 -8.84 -22.77
CA THR A 16 -19.89 -8.12 -21.49
C THR A 16 -19.47 -9.02 -20.32
N TYR A 17 -19.88 -10.29 -20.34
CA TYR A 17 -19.53 -11.30 -19.35
C TYR A 17 -18.05 -11.69 -19.40
N TYR A 18 -17.48 -11.90 -20.60
CA TYR A 18 -16.03 -12.15 -20.76
C TYR A 18 -15.20 -10.95 -20.30
N ARG A 19 -15.65 -9.72 -20.59
CA ARG A 19 -14.97 -8.50 -20.12
C ARG A 19 -15.04 -8.38 -18.61
N TRP A 20 -16.17 -8.73 -17.98
CA TRP A 20 -16.34 -8.75 -16.52
C TRP A 20 -15.52 -9.86 -15.84
N CYS A 21 -15.51 -11.08 -16.38
CA CYS A 21 -14.67 -12.19 -15.92
C CYS A 21 -13.18 -11.84 -16.04
N HIS A 22 -12.73 -11.30 -17.17
CA HIS A 22 -11.35 -10.87 -17.35
C HIS A 22 -10.99 -9.73 -16.38
N TYR A 23 -11.93 -8.81 -16.10
CA TYR A 23 -11.75 -7.73 -15.13
C TYR A 23 -11.62 -8.23 -13.68
N SER A 24 -12.49 -9.15 -13.27
CA SER A 24 -12.46 -9.77 -11.94
C SER A 24 -11.18 -10.59 -11.72
N THR A 25 -10.65 -11.19 -12.79
CA THR A 25 -9.42 -12.00 -12.76
C THR A 25 -8.17 -11.13 -12.72
N LEU A 26 -8.14 -10.01 -13.46
CA LEU A 26 -7.05 -9.02 -13.38
C LEU A 26 -7.02 -8.31 -12.02
N HIS A 27 -8.20 -7.97 -11.48
CA HIS A 27 -8.35 -7.36 -10.16
C HIS A 27 -7.90 -8.32 -9.05
N ARG A 28 -8.26 -9.61 -9.14
CA ARG A 28 -7.73 -10.65 -8.24
C ARG A 28 -6.22 -10.84 -8.39
N ARG A 29 -5.67 -10.82 -9.61
CA ARG A 29 -4.24 -11.00 -9.86
C ARG A 29 -3.39 -9.82 -9.39
N GLN A 30 -3.81 -8.58 -9.60
CA GLN A 30 -3.10 -7.39 -9.10
C GLN A 30 -3.07 -7.34 -7.57
N VAL A 31 -4.21 -7.62 -6.91
CA VAL A 31 -4.29 -7.67 -5.44
C VAL A 31 -3.52 -8.86 -4.86
N LYS A 32 -3.53 -10.01 -5.54
CA LYS A 32 -2.82 -11.23 -5.11
C LYS A 32 -1.30 -11.10 -5.30
N VAL A 33 -0.83 -10.64 -6.46
CA VAL A 33 0.60 -10.38 -6.73
C VAL A 33 1.15 -9.31 -5.79
N PHE A 34 0.38 -8.27 -5.47
CA PHE A 34 0.83 -7.23 -4.54
C PHE A 34 0.83 -7.70 -3.08
N ARG A 35 -0.16 -8.49 -2.64
CA ARG A 35 -0.15 -9.12 -1.30
C ARG A 35 0.96 -10.17 -1.16
N GLU A 36 1.17 -11.02 -2.16
CA GLU A 36 2.21 -12.05 -2.15
C GLU A 36 3.61 -11.41 -2.16
N ASN A 37 3.85 -10.39 -2.99
CA ASN A 37 5.14 -9.69 -3.00
C ASN A 37 5.40 -8.88 -1.72
N LEU A 38 4.36 -8.31 -1.09
CA LEU A 38 4.50 -7.59 0.19
C LEU A 38 4.80 -8.54 1.35
N ILE A 39 4.15 -9.70 1.41
CA ILE A 39 4.43 -10.74 2.42
C ILE A 39 5.83 -11.32 2.21
N ILE A 40 6.23 -11.62 0.97
CA ILE A 40 7.57 -12.15 0.66
C ILE A 40 8.67 -11.12 1.00
N SER A 41 8.46 -9.82 0.73
CA SER A 41 9.39 -8.77 1.14
C SER A 41 9.45 -8.56 2.65
N THR A 42 8.35 -8.77 3.37
CA THR A 42 8.26 -8.59 4.84
C THR A 42 8.93 -9.75 5.58
N VAL A 43 8.82 -10.98 5.05
CA VAL A 43 9.43 -12.18 5.68
C VAL A 43 10.94 -12.26 5.39
N MET A 44 11.43 -11.72 4.26
CA MET A 44 12.85 -11.79 3.87
C MET A 44 13.73 -10.66 4.44
N SER A 45 13.16 -9.73 5.22
CA SER A 45 13.88 -8.55 5.75
C SER A 45 14.08 -8.55 7.27
N SER A 46 13.67 -9.61 7.99
CA SER A 46 13.72 -9.65 9.46
C SER A 46 15.14 -9.74 10.02
N ASP A 47 16.00 -10.59 9.44
CA ASP A 47 17.29 -10.95 10.03
C ASP A 47 18.26 -9.76 10.23
N ARG A 48 18.18 -8.73 9.37
CA ARG A 48 19.05 -7.54 9.50
C ARG A 48 18.67 -6.62 10.66
N PHE A 49 17.43 -6.68 11.11
CA PHE A 49 16.92 -5.84 12.20
C PHE A 49 16.93 -6.57 13.54
N GLU A 50 17.10 -7.89 13.54
CA GLU A 50 17.14 -8.71 14.74
C GLU A 50 18.11 -8.17 15.82
N PRO A 51 19.36 -7.80 15.51
CA PRO A 51 20.28 -7.29 16.52
C PRO A 51 19.80 -5.98 17.17
N LEU A 52 19.11 -5.14 16.40
CA LEU A 52 18.52 -3.89 16.89
C LEU A 52 17.33 -4.18 17.81
N VAL A 53 16.46 -5.13 17.41
CA VAL A 53 15.29 -5.56 18.20
C VAL A 53 15.74 -6.16 19.53
N GLU A 54 16.67 -7.11 19.53
CA GLU A 54 17.21 -7.72 20.74
C GLU A 54 17.83 -6.67 21.69
N SER A 55 18.59 -5.73 21.13
CA SER A 55 19.20 -4.65 21.92
C SER A 55 18.15 -3.72 22.54
N LEU A 56 17.08 -3.39 21.80
CA LEU A 56 15.95 -2.60 22.29
C LEU A 56 15.19 -3.32 23.39
N GLU A 57 14.87 -4.60 23.21
CA GLU A 57 14.19 -5.42 24.22
C GLU A 57 15.00 -5.48 25.52
N ARG A 58 16.32 -5.74 25.41
CA ARG A 58 17.23 -5.73 26.56
C ARG A 58 17.30 -4.37 27.24
N PHE A 59 17.27 -3.28 26.48
CA PHE A 59 17.29 -1.92 27.03
C PHE A 59 15.99 -1.58 27.77
N VAL A 60 14.84 -1.92 27.21
CA VAL A 60 13.52 -1.75 27.85
C VAL A 60 13.45 -2.56 29.14
N GLU A 61 13.91 -3.81 29.13
CA GLU A 61 13.91 -4.67 30.30
C GLU A 61 14.86 -4.14 31.40
N ASN A 62 16.06 -3.68 31.05
CA ASN A 62 16.96 -3.03 32.00
C ASN A 62 16.34 -1.77 32.63
N THR A 63 15.59 -0.99 31.84
CA THR A 63 14.88 0.21 32.32
C THR A 63 13.76 -0.18 33.29
N ARG A 64 13.00 -1.23 32.97
CA ARG A 64 11.95 -1.77 33.84
C ARG A 64 12.52 -2.26 35.18
N GLN A 65 13.63 -3.00 35.14
CA GLN A 65 14.30 -3.49 36.35
C GLN A 65 14.80 -2.34 37.23
N LEU A 66 15.38 -1.30 36.63
CA LEU A 66 15.77 -0.10 37.38
C LEU A 66 14.56 0.55 38.05
N GLY A 67 13.44 0.68 37.33
CA GLY A 67 12.19 1.21 37.89
C GLY A 67 11.72 0.44 39.13
N ILE A 68 11.85 -0.88 39.14
CA ILE A 68 11.51 -1.72 40.30
C ILE A 68 12.45 -1.45 41.48
N ILE A 69 13.76 -1.43 41.24
CA ILE A 69 14.77 -1.21 42.29
C ILE A 69 14.59 0.17 42.93
N VAL A 70 14.30 1.19 42.13
CA VAL A 70 14.05 2.55 42.61
C VAL A 70 12.72 2.62 43.39
N SER A 71 11.71 1.84 43.01
CA SER A 71 10.41 1.82 43.69
C SER A 71 10.47 1.20 45.10
N ASP A 72 11.37 0.23 45.34
CA ASP A 72 11.64 -0.37 46.67
C ASP A 72 13.10 -0.15 47.10
N PHE A 73 13.51 1.11 47.14
CA PHE A 73 14.91 1.45 47.43
C PHE A 73 15.29 1.18 48.89
N ARG A 74 16.43 0.48 49.07
CA ARG A 74 17.12 0.30 50.35
C ARG A 74 18.56 0.78 50.21
N GLN A 75 19.16 1.33 51.29
CA GLN A 75 20.55 1.85 51.27
C GLN A 75 21.59 0.84 50.75
N GLN A 76 21.38 -0.45 51.00
CA GLN A 76 22.24 -1.54 50.50
C GLN A 76 22.16 -1.75 48.97
N GLY A 77 21.10 -1.26 48.31
CA GLY A 77 20.85 -1.40 46.88
C GLY A 77 21.47 -0.31 46.00
N GLN A 78 22.07 0.75 46.59
CA GLN A 78 22.75 1.82 45.85
C GLN A 78 23.81 1.32 44.84
N PRO A 79 24.72 0.38 45.18
CA PRO A 79 25.69 -0.12 44.19
C PRO A 79 25.00 -0.80 42.99
N THR A 80 23.89 -1.50 43.22
CA THR A 80 23.10 -2.16 42.16
C THR A 80 22.44 -1.13 41.24
N ILE A 81 21.95 -0.01 41.77
CA ILE A 81 21.43 1.11 40.97
C ILE A 81 22.52 1.69 40.08
N ASN A 82 23.72 1.96 40.63
CA ASN A 82 24.83 2.50 39.84
C ASN A 82 25.22 1.56 38.70
N GLN A 83 25.29 0.25 38.97
CA GLN A 83 25.54 -0.76 37.94
C GLN A 83 24.45 -0.75 36.85
N LYS A 84 23.16 -0.64 37.23
CA LYS A 84 22.07 -0.55 36.26
C LYS A 84 22.09 0.74 35.45
N LEU A 85 22.41 1.89 36.06
CA LEU A 85 22.59 3.15 35.35
C LEU A 85 23.72 3.05 34.31
N HIS A 86 24.87 2.48 34.69
CA HIS A 86 25.94 2.21 33.73
C HIS A 86 25.48 1.26 32.61
N SER A 87 24.72 0.21 32.94
CA SER A 87 24.16 -0.71 31.94
C SER A 87 23.21 0.01 30.96
N LEU A 88 22.44 1.00 31.42
CA LEU A 88 21.59 1.81 30.54
C LEU A 88 22.42 2.71 29.63
N VAL A 89 23.47 3.35 30.15
CA VAL A 89 24.38 4.16 29.32
C VAL A 89 25.05 3.31 28.24
N THR A 90 25.58 2.15 28.61
CA THR A 90 26.13 1.19 27.63
C THR A 90 25.07 0.71 26.64
N GLY A 91 23.85 0.44 27.11
CA GLY A 91 22.73 0.05 26.24
C GLY A 91 22.40 1.11 25.18
N LEU A 92 22.38 2.39 25.55
CA LEU A 92 22.19 3.50 24.60
C LEU A 92 23.33 3.58 23.58
N GLN A 93 24.57 3.36 23.99
CA GLN A 93 25.73 3.33 23.10
C GLN A 93 25.66 2.14 22.12
N ASP A 94 25.20 0.98 22.56
CA ASP A 94 25.02 -0.17 21.70
C ASP A 94 23.90 0.04 20.68
N LEU A 95 22.79 0.67 21.09
CA LEU A 95 21.71 1.06 20.17
C LEU A 95 22.18 2.03 19.09
N ASP A 96 23.03 2.99 19.43
CA ASP A 96 23.59 3.94 18.45
C ASP A 96 24.47 3.25 17.40
N LYS A 97 25.24 2.22 17.79
CA LYS A 97 26.02 1.41 16.83
C LYS A 97 25.14 0.65 15.85
N CYS A 98 23.96 0.20 16.29
CA CYS A 98 22.97 -0.48 15.45
C CYS A 98 22.28 0.44 14.44
N LYS A 99 22.48 1.77 14.51
CA LYS A 99 21.91 2.73 13.55
C LYS A 99 22.30 2.41 12.10
N SER A 100 23.48 1.82 11.88
CA SER A 100 23.94 1.38 10.55
C SER A 100 22.98 0.38 9.90
N CYS A 101 22.28 -0.45 10.67
CA CYS A 101 21.28 -1.40 10.17
C CYS A 101 20.09 -0.71 9.49
N LEU A 102 19.83 0.57 9.80
CA LEU A 102 18.67 1.35 9.35
C LEU A 102 18.94 2.24 8.11
N GLN A 103 20.16 2.28 7.56
CA GLN A 103 20.53 3.29 6.55
C GLN A 103 19.65 3.31 5.30
N ASP A 104 19.15 2.16 4.85
CA ASP A 104 18.26 2.06 3.67
C ASP A 104 16.77 2.11 4.04
N ALA A 105 16.44 2.14 5.33
CA ALA A 105 15.07 2.10 5.80
C ALA A 105 14.47 3.51 5.82
N GLN A 106 13.53 3.77 4.93
CA GLN A 106 12.75 5.01 4.93
C GLN A 106 11.42 4.81 5.64
N VAL A 107 11.19 5.56 6.72
CA VAL A 107 9.95 5.51 7.48
C VAL A 107 9.10 6.75 7.19
N PRO A 108 7.88 6.60 6.66
CA PRO A 108 6.99 7.75 6.43
C PRO A 108 6.64 8.48 7.73
N LEU A 109 6.76 9.81 7.74
CA LEU A 109 6.42 10.63 8.92
C LEU A 109 4.95 10.48 9.33
N GLU A 110 4.05 10.28 8.37
CA GLU A 110 2.63 10.04 8.63
C GLU A 110 2.40 8.80 9.49
N LEU A 111 3.20 7.74 9.28
CA LEU A 111 3.12 6.51 10.08
C LEU A 111 3.47 6.78 11.55
N ILE A 112 4.52 7.59 11.80
CA ILE A 112 4.94 7.93 13.16
C ILE A 112 3.84 8.77 13.86
N TYR A 113 3.51 9.92 13.27
CA TYR A 113 2.61 10.89 13.91
C TYR A 113 1.16 10.41 14.05
N GLN A 114 0.62 9.70 13.05
CA GLN A 114 -0.80 9.30 13.06
C GLN A 114 -1.03 7.93 13.71
N TYR A 115 -0.02 7.06 13.76
CA TYR A 115 -0.19 5.69 14.24
C TYR A 115 0.63 5.43 15.50
N VAL A 116 1.96 5.54 15.43
CA VAL A 116 2.85 5.22 16.56
C VAL A 116 2.58 6.12 17.76
N ASP A 117 2.64 7.44 17.57
CA ASP A 117 2.48 8.42 18.67
C ASP A 117 1.07 8.36 19.29
N ARG A 118 0.08 7.87 18.54
CA ARG A 118 -1.31 7.69 18.99
C ARG A 118 -1.59 6.30 19.55
N GLY A 119 -0.58 5.43 19.67
CA GLY A 119 -0.74 4.05 20.15
C GLY A 119 -1.58 3.15 19.23
N ARG A 120 -1.73 3.51 17.95
CA ARG A 120 -2.42 2.66 16.95
C ARG A 120 -1.44 1.68 16.34
N ASN A 121 -1.95 0.52 15.91
CA ASN A 121 -1.15 -0.46 15.19
C ASN A 121 -0.59 0.12 13.86
N PRO A 122 0.74 0.19 13.68
CA PRO A 122 1.35 0.72 12.46
C PRO A 122 0.97 -0.03 11.17
N GLN A 123 0.57 -1.31 11.26
CA GLN A 123 0.11 -2.09 10.11
C GLN A 123 -1.17 -1.52 9.49
N LEU A 124 -1.94 -0.74 10.24
CA LEU A 124 -3.11 -0.04 9.71
C LEU A 124 -2.71 1.02 8.69
N TYR A 125 -1.54 1.65 8.82
CA TYR A 125 -1.06 2.61 7.82
C TYR A 125 -0.89 1.94 6.45
N THR A 126 -0.28 0.75 6.43
CA THR A 126 -0.10 -0.04 5.20
C THR A 126 -1.45 -0.40 4.58
N LYS A 127 -2.39 -0.86 5.41
CA LYS A 127 -3.76 -1.15 4.98
C LYS A 127 -4.43 0.08 4.37
N ASP A 128 -4.44 1.20 5.08
CA ASP A 128 -5.12 2.42 4.65
C ASP A 128 -4.48 2.99 3.36
N CYS A 129 -3.15 2.90 3.23
CA CYS A 129 -2.45 3.24 1.99
C CYS A 129 -2.93 2.39 0.81
N MET A 130 -3.03 1.07 1.01
CA MET A 130 -3.52 0.16 -0.02
C MET A 130 -4.97 0.47 -0.41
N GLU A 131 -5.84 0.69 0.58
CA GLU A 131 -7.25 1.02 0.35
C GLU A 131 -7.40 2.35 -0.41
N ARG A 132 -6.65 3.39 -0.04
CA ARG A 132 -6.61 4.65 -0.78
C ARG A 132 -6.11 4.47 -2.21
N ALA A 133 -5.09 3.65 -2.42
CA ALA A 133 -4.57 3.38 -3.77
C ALA A 133 -5.61 2.69 -4.65
N VAL A 134 -6.33 1.69 -4.11
CA VAL A 134 -7.42 1.00 -4.81
C VAL A 134 -8.54 1.98 -5.15
N ALA A 135 -9.03 2.74 -4.18
CA ALA A 135 -10.10 3.71 -4.39
C ALA A 135 -9.72 4.76 -5.46
N LYS A 136 -8.47 5.27 -5.41
CA LYS A 136 -7.97 6.23 -6.39
C LYS A 136 -7.85 5.62 -7.79
N ASN A 137 -7.42 4.36 -7.90
CA ASN A 137 -7.35 3.65 -9.18
C ASN A 137 -8.74 3.46 -9.80
N GLU A 138 -9.72 3.05 -8.99
CA GLU A 138 -11.11 2.91 -9.44
C GLU A 138 -11.72 4.25 -9.88
N HIS A 139 -11.47 5.31 -9.12
CA HIS A 139 -11.90 6.67 -9.47
C HIS A 139 -11.32 7.15 -10.80
N VAL A 140 -10.01 7.00 -10.99
CA VAL A 140 -9.33 7.38 -12.24
C VAL A 140 -9.87 6.55 -13.42
N LYS A 141 -10.07 5.25 -13.23
CA LYS A 141 -10.68 4.40 -14.24
C LYS A 141 -12.11 4.87 -14.59
N GLY A 142 -12.92 5.23 -13.60
CA GLY A 142 -14.24 5.79 -13.80
C GLY A 142 -14.21 7.05 -14.68
N LYS A 143 -13.26 7.95 -14.41
CA LYS A 143 -13.02 9.14 -15.25
C LYS A 143 -12.64 8.76 -16.69
N ILE A 144 -11.71 7.83 -16.87
CA ILE A 144 -11.30 7.36 -18.21
C ILE A 144 -12.50 6.83 -18.99
N GLU A 145 -13.34 6.01 -18.38
CA GLU A 145 -14.53 5.45 -19.04
C GLU A 145 -15.58 6.54 -19.34
N ALA A 146 -15.76 7.52 -18.46
CA ALA A 146 -16.63 8.67 -18.71
C ALA A 146 -16.13 9.50 -19.91
N PHE A 147 -14.83 9.82 -19.97
CA PHE A 147 -14.25 10.54 -21.11
C PHE A 147 -14.35 9.75 -22.42
N LYS A 148 -14.16 8.42 -22.39
CA LYS A 148 -14.37 7.57 -23.57
C LYS A 148 -15.81 7.63 -24.07
N LYS A 149 -16.79 7.52 -23.16
CA LYS A 149 -18.22 7.62 -23.52
C LYS A 149 -18.57 8.99 -24.07
N PHE A 150 -18.09 10.05 -23.43
CA PHE A 150 -18.28 11.42 -23.90
C PHE A 150 -17.69 11.62 -25.30
N LYS A 151 -16.45 11.17 -25.54
CA LYS A 151 -15.83 11.20 -26.87
C LYS A 151 -16.67 10.49 -27.92
N LEU A 152 -17.19 9.30 -27.62
CA LEU A 152 -18.03 8.55 -28.56
C LEU A 152 -19.34 9.28 -28.88
N ALA A 153 -20.01 9.81 -27.85
CA ALA A 153 -21.23 10.60 -28.03
C ALA A 153 -20.98 11.87 -28.85
N LEU A 154 -19.91 12.59 -28.56
CA LEU A 154 -19.52 13.79 -29.30
C LEU A 154 -19.23 13.47 -30.77
N ILE A 155 -18.49 12.41 -31.06
CA ILE A 155 -18.22 11.98 -32.45
C ILE A 155 -19.52 11.57 -33.16
N ASN A 156 -20.48 10.96 -32.45
CA ASN A 156 -21.78 10.60 -33.01
C ASN A 156 -22.57 11.84 -33.43
N GLU A 157 -22.72 12.82 -32.53
CA GLU A 157 -23.43 14.07 -32.84
C GLU A 157 -22.72 14.86 -33.95
N LEU A 158 -21.39 14.95 -33.92
CA LEU A 158 -20.62 15.58 -34.99
C LEU A 158 -20.77 14.85 -36.33
N SER A 159 -20.90 13.53 -36.34
CA SER A 159 -21.16 12.77 -37.58
C SER A 159 -22.52 13.11 -38.18
N ASN A 160 -23.51 13.46 -37.35
CA ASN A 160 -24.85 13.83 -37.80
C ASN A 160 -24.89 15.27 -38.35
N VAL A 161 -24.19 16.21 -37.71
CA VAL A 161 -24.21 17.64 -38.09
C VAL A 161 -23.18 17.98 -39.17
N PHE A 162 -21.98 17.36 -39.12
CA PHE A 162 -20.85 17.64 -40.00
C PHE A 162 -20.20 16.32 -40.51
N PRO A 163 -20.84 15.62 -41.44
CA PRO A 163 -20.40 14.28 -41.86
C PRO A 163 -19.04 14.26 -42.55
N GLU A 164 -18.77 15.19 -43.48
CA GLU A 164 -17.49 15.23 -44.22
C GLU A 164 -16.30 15.53 -43.30
N GLU A 165 -16.46 16.49 -42.40
CA GLU A 165 -15.39 16.94 -41.50
C GLU A 165 -15.07 15.87 -40.47
N THR A 166 -16.12 15.18 -39.99
CA THR A 166 -15.96 14.06 -39.07
C THR A 166 -15.28 12.86 -39.75
N GLN A 167 -15.51 12.63 -41.03
CA GLN A 167 -14.85 11.57 -41.79
C GLN A 167 -13.35 11.88 -42.00
N LYS A 168 -13.00 13.13 -42.34
CA LYS A 168 -11.61 13.60 -42.42
C LYS A 168 -10.90 13.42 -41.06
N TYR A 169 -11.53 13.84 -39.96
CA TYR A 169 -10.99 13.66 -38.61
C TYR A 169 -10.75 12.18 -38.26
N LYS A 170 -11.72 11.29 -38.56
CA LYS A 170 -11.58 9.85 -38.30
C LYS A 170 -10.39 9.26 -39.07
N ALA A 171 -10.20 9.64 -40.33
CA ALA A 171 -9.09 9.18 -41.17
C ALA A 171 -7.71 9.61 -40.62
N LEU A 172 -7.59 10.86 -40.16
CA LEU A 172 -6.37 11.37 -39.51
C LEU A 172 -6.08 10.63 -38.20
N LYS A 173 -7.11 10.43 -37.36
CA LYS A 173 -7.02 9.73 -36.07
C LYS A 173 -6.58 8.27 -36.23
N SER A 174 -7.09 7.56 -37.23
CA SER A 174 -6.67 6.19 -37.51
C SER A 174 -5.21 6.08 -37.94
N ARG A 175 -4.66 7.13 -38.55
CA ARG A 175 -3.25 7.17 -38.97
C ARG A 175 -2.30 7.36 -37.78
N GLU A 176 -2.68 8.19 -36.81
CA GLU A 176 -1.92 8.37 -35.55
C GLU A 176 -1.85 7.12 -34.67
N ASN A 177 -2.90 6.29 -34.62
CA ASN A 177 -2.92 5.10 -33.76
C ASN A 177 -2.14 3.89 -34.35
N ASN A 178 -1.78 3.94 -35.64
CA ASN A 178 -1.09 2.86 -36.37
C ASN A 178 0.41 3.13 -36.58
N THR A 179 0.92 4.25 -36.07
CA THR A 179 2.35 4.60 -36.03
C THR A 179 2.80 4.55 -34.57
#